data_AF-A0A9X8DKC7-F1
#
_entry.id   AF-A0A9X8DKC7-F1
#
_cell.length_a   1.000
_cell.length_b   1.000
_cell.length_c   1.000
_cell.angle_alpha   90.00
_cell.angle_beta   90.00
_cell.angle_gamma   90.00
#
_symmetry.space_group_name_H-M   'P 1'
#
loop_
_entity.id
_entity.type
_entity.pdbx_description
1 polymer ?
#
loop_
_entity_poly.entity_id
_entity_poly.type
_entity_poly.pdbx_seq_one_letter_code
_entity_poly.pdbx_strand_id
1 'polypeptide(L)'
;MIMQYDLWAKNNGVLLLNSRQDRDVELLIAQLADMNSVTLALQYESLTLADARMLFDEVLVQYPGAEVRLGPDASVVEDPTFESGVVKVLQHMEAYVGDTDSMSMAARALKRRKLLQARSNYLDCRFLRPTSNMCERLFSMTKWAMTDRRRSVLRSNFEE
;
A
#
# COMPACT_ATOMS: atom_id res chain seq x y z
N MET A 1 29.37 -25.13 18.64
CA MET A 1 28.18 -24.57 19.32
C MET A 1 26.98 -24.46 18.37
N ILE A 2 27.12 -23.88 17.17
CA ILE A 2 26.05 -23.79 16.14
C ILE A 2 25.50 -25.16 15.74
N MET A 3 26.40 -26.11 15.42
CA MET A 3 26.03 -27.49 15.05
C MET A 3 25.21 -28.25 16.11
N GLN A 4 25.36 -27.88 17.38
CA GLN A 4 24.72 -28.58 18.51
C GLN A 4 23.32 -28.04 18.80
N TYR A 5 23.09 -26.76 18.51
CA TYR A 5 21.77 -26.14 18.48
C TYR A 5 20.93 -26.65 17.30
N ASP A 6 21.52 -26.78 16.11
CA ASP A 6 20.82 -27.29 14.92
C ASP A 6 20.37 -28.75 15.08
N LEU A 7 21.19 -29.57 15.76
CA LEU A 7 20.84 -30.96 16.08
C LEU A 7 19.74 -31.05 17.15
N TRP A 8 19.77 -30.17 18.16
CA TRP A 8 18.75 -30.11 19.20
C TRP A 8 17.40 -29.59 18.66
N ALA A 9 17.40 -28.60 17.77
CA ALA A 9 16.19 -28.07 17.14
C ALA A 9 15.54 -29.08 16.17
N LYS A 10 16.35 -29.83 15.41
CA LYS A 10 15.84 -30.94 14.56
C LYS A 10 15.24 -32.09 15.38
N ASN A 11 15.81 -32.41 16.54
CA ASN A 11 15.29 -33.48 17.41
C ASN A 11 14.03 -33.09 18.19
N ASN A 12 13.78 -31.79 18.43
CA ASN A 12 12.62 -31.32 19.20
C ASN A 12 11.46 -30.78 18.35
N GLY A 13 11.41 -31.12 17.05
CA GLY A 13 10.29 -30.76 16.18
C GLY A 13 10.12 -29.24 15.93
N VAL A 14 11.12 -28.43 16.31
CA VAL A 14 11.17 -27.01 15.97
C VAL A 14 11.46 -26.93 14.48
N LEU A 15 10.41 -26.68 13.67
CA LEU A 15 10.58 -26.37 12.25
C LEU A 15 11.34 -25.04 12.14
N LEU A 16 12.66 -25.12 12.12
CA LEU A 16 13.51 -24.05 11.63
C LEU A 16 13.19 -23.89 10.15
N LEU A 17 12.82 -22.68 9.74
CA LEU A 17 12.70 -22.34 8.33
C LEU A 17 14.02 -22.67 7.66
N ASN A 18 13.97 -23.36 6.52
CA ASN A 18 15.17 -23.52 5.72
C ASN A 18 15.56 -22.15 5.13
N SER A 19 16.82 -21.98 4.72
CA SER A 19 17.33 -20.68 4.25
C SER A 19 16.57 -20.11 3.05
N ARG A 20 15.81 -20.94 2.30
CA ARG A 20 14.94 -20.46 1.22
C ARG A 20 13.65 -19.88 1.79
N GLN A 21 13.00 -20.60 2.70
CA GLN A 21 11.78 -20.14 3.38
C GLN A 21 12.04 -18.87 4.18
N ASP A 22 13.21 -18.76 4.82
CA ASP A 22 13.59 -17.57 5.58
C ASP A 22 13.69 -16.34 4.68
N ARG A 23 14.35 -16.46 3.51
CA ARG A 23 14.37 -15.41 2.48
C ARG A 23 12.98 -15.08 1.93
N ASP A 24 12.14 -16.09 1.69
CA ASP A 24 10.77 -15.88 1.20
C ASP A 24 9.95 -15.09 2.23
N VAL A 25 10.15 -15.35 3.54
CA VAL A 25 9.52 -14.60 4.63
C VAL A 25 10.02 -13.16 4.68
N GLU A 26 11.33 -12.91 4.55
CA GLU A 26 11.89 -11.56 4.49
C GLU A 26 11.31 -10.75 3.32
N LEU A 27 11.19 -11.35 2.14
CA LEU A 27 10.58 -10.72 0.96
C LEU A 27 9.12 -10.36 1.20
N LEU A 28 8.34 -11.28 1.78
CA LEU A 28 6.94 -11.03 2.11
C LEU A 28 6.79 -9.92 3.16
N ILE A 29 7.66 -9.88 4.18
CA ILE A 29 7.65 -8.81 5.20
C ILE A 29 7.90 -7.45 4.54
N ALA A 30 8.86 -7.36 3.61
CA ALA A 30 9.14 -6.12 2.88
C ALA A 30 7.92 -5.67 2.05
N GLN A 31 7.29 -6.59 1.30
CA GLN A 31 6.08 -6.30 0.52
C GLN A 31 4.92 -5.82 1.41
N LEU A 32 4.74 -6.47 2.56
CA LEU A 32 3.72 -6.10 3.53
C LEU A 32 3.99 -4.71 4.13
N ALA A 33 5.25 -4.37 4.42
CA ALA A 33 5.63 -3.05 4.89
C ALA A 33 5.32 -1.95 3.85
N ASP A 34 5.60 -2.22 2.56
CA ASP A 34 5.28 -1.29 1.48
C ASP A 34 3.77 -1.10 1.30
N MET A 35 2.99 -2.17 1.30
CA MET A 35 1.52 -2.09 1.27
C MET A 35 0.97 -1.32 2.47
N ASN A 36 1.50 -1.58 3.67
CA ASN A 36 1.09 -0.86 4.87
C ASN A 36 1.35 0.65 4.74
N SER A 37 2.47 1.06 4.12
CA SER A 37 2.75 2.48 3.87
C SER A 37 1.66 3.16 3.04
N VAL A 38 1.13 2.47 2.01
CA VAL A 38 0.03 2.98 1.18
C VAL A 38 -1.25 3.10 1.99
N THR A 39 -1.58 2.09 2.80
CA THR A 39 -2.80 2.13 3.62
C THR A 39 -2.78 3.22 4.67
N LEU A 40 -1.61 3.50 5.27
CA LEU A 40 -1.42 4.62 6.18
C LEU A 40 -1.54 5.96 5.44
N ALA A 41 -0.97 6.05 4.24
CA ALA A 41 -1.08 7.25 3.42
C ALA A 41 -2.55 7.57 3.05
N LEU A 42 -3.33 6.55 2.72
CA LEU A 42 -4.76 6.69 2.42
C LEU A 42 -5.59 7.21 3.62
N GLN A 43 -5.10 7.05 4.85
CA GLN A 43 -5.79 7.48 6.07
C GLN A 43 -5.55 8.96 6.42
N TYR A 44 -4.70 9.68 5.68
CA TYR A 44 -4.44 11.09 5.99
C TYR A 44 -5.66 11.97 5.76
N GLU A 45 -5.96 12.83 6.73
CA GLU A 45 -7.10 13.77 6.65
C GLU A 45 -6.95 14.80 5.53
N SER A 46 -5.73 15.09 5.08
CA SER A 46 -5.47 16.03 3.99
C SER A 46 -5.39 15.35 2.62
N LEU A 47 -5.67 14.05 2.53
CA LEU A 47 -5.53 13.30 1.28
C LEU A 47 -6.56 13.76 0.24
N THR A 48 -6.05 14.19 -0.92
CA THR A 48 -6.88 14.58 -2.06
C THR A 48 -7.21 13.37 -2.94
N LEU A 49 -8.21 13.51 -3.82
CA LEU A 49 -8.56 12.47 -4.78
C LEU A 49 -7.40 12.17 -5.75
N ALA A 50 -6.63 13.20 -6.13
CA ALA A 50 -5.41 13.03 -6.92
C ALA A 50 -4.32 12.24 -6.17
N ASP A 51 -4.09 12.52 -4.88
CA ASP A 51 -3.14 11.76 -4.08
C ASP A 51 -3.53 10.28 -3.96
N ALA A 52 -4.81 10.00 -3.73
CA ALA A 52 -5.33 8.64 -3.69
C ALA A 52 -5.10 7.92 -5.03
N ARG A 53 -5.32 8.60 -6.16
CA ARG A 53 -5.06 8.05 -7.49
C ARG A 53 -3.57 7.75 -7.71
N MET A 54 -2.68 8.68 -7.33
CA MET A 54 -1.23 8.47 -7.38
C MET A 54 -0.79 7.25 -6.57
N LEU A 55 -1.36 7.06 -5.37
CA LEU A 55 -1.09 5.90 -4.53
C LEU A 55 -1.53 4.60 -5.22
N PHE A 56 -2.73 4.57 -5.80
CA PHE A 56 -3.22 3.38 -6.52
C PHE A 56 -2.43 3.10 -7.80
N ASP A 57 -2.09 4.11 -8.59
CA ASP A 57 -1.29 3.95 -9.80
C ASP A 57 0.07 3.33 -9.47
N GLU A 58 0.69 3.74 -8.36
CA GLU A 58 1.94 3.15 -7.88
C GLU A 58 1.78 1.69 -7.39
N VAL A 59 0.64 1.34 -6.79
CA VAL A 59 0.30 -0.07 -6.51
C VAL A 59 0.19 -0.87 -7.81
N LEU A 60 -0.44 -0.30 -8.85
CA LEU A 60 -0.64 -0.96 -10.14
C LEU A 60 0.67 -1.18 -10.90
N VAL A 61 1.68 -0.30 -10.73
CA VAL A 61 3.03 -0.51 -11.26
C VAL A 61 3.63 -1.81 -10.71
N GLN A 62 3.50 -2.07 -9.41
CA GLN A 62 4.05 -3.27 -8.78
C GLN A 62 3.14 -4.50 -8.90
N TYR A 63 1.82 -4.30 -8.91
CA TYR A 63 0.81 -5.36 -8.91
C TYR A 63 -0.26 -5.11 -9.98
N PRO A 64 0.07 -5.33 -11.27
CA PRO A 64 -0.86 -5.07 -12.37
C PRO A 64 -2.20 -5.82 -12.24
N GLY A 65 -2.19 -7.00 -11.61
CA GLY A 65 -3.42 -7.78 -11.36
C GLY A 65 -4.45 -7.10 -10.45
N ALA A 66 -4.09 -6.00 -9.77
CA ALA A 66 -5.01 -5.22 -8.95
C ALA A 66 -5.87 -4.22 -9.77
N GLU A 67 -5.62 -4.07 -11.07
CA GLU A 67 -6.30 -3.13 -11.98
C GLU A 67 -7.82 -3.29 -11.94
N VAL A 68 -8.31 -4.53 -11.87
CA VAL A 68 -9.74 -4.85 -11.78
C VAL A 68 -10.44 -4.16 -10.60
N ARG A 69 -9.69 -3.82 -9.54
CA ARG A 69 -10.23 -3.22 -8.31
C ARG A 69 -9.77 -1.79 -8.05
N LEU A 70 -8.59 -1.42 -8.53
CA LEU A 70 -7.95 -0.13 -8.23
C LEU A 70 -7.79 0.76 -9.46
N GLY A 71 -8.05 0.24 -10.66
CA GLY A 71 -7.95 0.98 -11.89
C GLY A 71 -8.95 2.14 -11.97
N PRO A 72 -8.68 3.14 -12.81
CA PRO A 72 -9.55 4.30 -12.99
C PRO A 72 -10.96 3.94 -13.50
N ASP A 73 -11.07 2.81 -14.21
CA ASP A 73 -12.31 2.29 -14.78
C ASP A 73 -12.82 1.04 -14.02
N ALA A 74 -12.29 0.78 -12.81
CA ALA A 74 -12.73 -0.34 -12.00
C ALA A 74 -14.22 -0.20 -11.67
N SER A 75 -14.94 -1.32 -11.58
CA SER A 75 -16.40 -1.32 -11.34
C SER A 75 -16.84 -0.68 -10.01
N VAL A 76 -15.90 -0.40 -9.12
CA VAL A 76 -16.12 0.31 -7.85
C VAL A 76 -16.22 1.83 -8.05
N VAL A 77 -15.70 2.35 -9.17
CA VAL A 77 -15.75 3.76 -9.55
C VAL A 77 -17.13 4.07 -10.13
N GLU A 78 -17.87 4.97 -9.49
CA GLU A 78 -19.25 5.28 -9.88
C GLU A 78 -19.32 6.04 -11.20
N ASP A 79 -18.45 7.04 -11.38
CA ASP A 79 -18.30 7.80 -12.63
C ASP A 79 -16.81 8.00 -12.96
N PRO A 80 -16.24 7.12 -13.81
CA PRO A 80 -14.84 7.20 -14.20
C PRO A 80 -14.45 8.53 -14.87
N THR A 81 -15.39 9.12 -15.63
CA THR A 81 -15.12 10.36 -16.37
C THR A 81 -15.07 11.56 -15.43
N PHE A 82 -15.98 11.63 -14.46
CA PHE A 82 -16.00 12.65 -13.44
C PHE A 82 -14.75 12.57 -12.55
N GLU A 83 -14.44 11.39 -12.03
CA GLU A 83 -13.26 11.21 -11.17
C GLU A 83 -11.95 11.56 -11.92
N SER A 84 -11.80 11.13 -13.17
CA SER A 84 -10.66 11.50 -14.01
C SER A 84 -10.54 13.01 -14.21
N GLY A 85 -11.68 13.70 -14.39
CA GLY A 85 -11.73 15.15 -14.48
C GLY A 85 -11.21 15.83 -13.20
N VAL A 86 -11.65 15.36 -12.03
CA VAL A 86 -11.21 15.87 -10.72
C VAL A 86 -9.72 15.64 -10.51
N VAL A 87 -9.20 14.44 -10.82
CA VAL A 87 -7.76 14.13 -10.73
C VAL A 87 -6.93 15.11 -11.56
N LYS A 88 -7.33 15.35 -12.82
CA LYS A 88 -6.59 16.24 -13.73
C LYS A 88 -6.55 17.68 -13.21
N VAL A 89 -7.68 18.21 -12.71
CA VAL A 89 -7.73 19.58 -12.15
C VAL A 89 -6.78 19.71 -10.95
N LEU A 90 -6.78 18.72 -10.06
CA LEU A 90 -5.93 18.70 -8.87
C LEU A 90 -4.43 18.54 -9.21
N GLN A 91 -4.08 17.64 -10.13
CA GLN A 91 -2.70 17.43 -10.57
C GLN A 91 -2.12 18.67 -11.28
N HIS A 92 -2.93 19.41 -12.04
CA HIS A 92 -2.48 20.67 -12.65
C HIS A 92 -2.11 21.75 -11.62
N MET A 93 -2.68 21.68 -10.40
CA MET A 93 -2.32 22.56 -9.29
C MET A 93 -1.08 22.08 -8.53
N GLU A 94 -0.70 20.81 -8.69
CA GLU A 94 0.27 20.10 -7.86
C GLU A 94 1.12 19.17 -8.75
N ALA A 95 2.19 19.69 -9.37
CA ALA A 95 3.04 18.87 -10.24
C ALA A 95 3.99 17.96 -9.44
N TYR A 96 4.02 16.67 -9.77
CA TYR A 96 4.87 15.66 -9.14
C TYR A 96 6.03 15.31 -10.06
N VAL A 97 7.27 15.42 -9.58
CA VAL A 97 8.45 14.94 -10.32
C VAL A 97 9.55 14.58 -9.33
N GLY A 98 10.07 13.35 -9.41
CA GLY A 98 11.30 12.97 -8.72
C GLY A 98 11.75 11.56 -9.08
N ASP A 99 13.03 11.31 -8.92
CA ASP A 99 13.64 9.99 -8.92
C ASP A 99 13.25 9.24 -7.63
N THR A 100 12.82 7.98 -7.74
CA THR A 100 11.99 7.27 -6.74
C THR A 100 12.59 5.95 -6.23
N ASP A 101 13.74 5.50 -6.73
CA ASP A 101 14.20 4.11 -6.56
C ASP A 101 14.50 3.64 -5.12
N SER A 102 14.57 4.54 -4.12
CA SER A 102 14.88 4.19 -2.72
C SER A 102 13.76 4.51 -1.71
N MET A 103 12.55 4.80 -2.17
CA MET A 103 11.43 5.23 -1.33
C MET A 103 10.36 4.14 -1.20
N SER A 104 9.63 4.13 -0.07
CA SER A 104 8.44 3.29 0.07
C SER A 104 7.40 3.65 -1.00
N MET A 105 6.52 2.71 -1.33
CA MET A 105 5.49 2.91 -2.35
C MET A 105 4.70 4.22 -2.18
N ALA A 106 4.24 4.50 -0.96
CA ALA A 106 3.51 5.74 -0.68
C ALA A 106 4.37 7.00 -0.89
N ALA A 107 5.64 6.95 -0.50
CA ALA A 107 6.55 8.06 -0.67
C ALA A 107 6.91 8.31 -2.14
N ARG A 108 7.00 7.25 -2.96
CA ARG A 108 7.19 7.34 -4.41
C ARG A 108 6.00 8.02 -5.09
N ALA A 109 4.79 7.59 -4.75
CA ALA A 109 3.54 8.15 -5.26
C ALA A 109 3.36 9.64 -4.91
N LEU A 110 3.61 10.04 -3.66
CA LEU A 110 3.23 11.37 -3.14
C LEU A 110 4.33 12.43 -3.23
N LYS A 111 5.44 12.16 -3.93
CA LYS A 111 6.58 13.09 -4.02
C LYS A 111 6.24 14.32 -4.88
N ARG A 112 5.91 15.43 -4.22
CA ARG A 112 5.49 16.70 -4.83
C ARG A 112 6.69 17.63 -5.12
N ARG A 113 6.69 18.29 -6.29
CA ARG A 113 7.57 19.45 -6.55
C ARG A 113 6.72 20.72 -6.50
N LYS A 114 7.18 21.76 -5.78
CA LYS A 114 6.56 23.09 -5.87
C LYS A 114 6.88 23.69 -7.24
N LEU A 115 6.01 23.49 -8.22
CA LEU A 115 5.98 24.31 -9.43
C LEU A 115 5.05 25.51 -9.21
N LEU A 116 5.40 26.64 -9.81
CA LEU A 116 4.61 27.87 -9.76
C LEU A 116 3.15 27.53 -10.06
N GLN A 117 2.27 27.86 -9.11
CA GLN A 117 0.85 27.60 -9.15
C GLN A 117 0.27 28.18 -10.45
N ALA A 118 0.12 27.34 -11.49
CA ALA A 118 -0.57 27.74 -12.68
C ALA A 118 -2.02 28.00 -12.26
N ARG A 119 -2.50 29.24 -12.43
CA ARG A 119 -3.88 29.60 -12.11
C ARG A 119 -4.78 28.81 -13.06
N SER A 120 -5.28 27.66 -12.59
CA SER A 120 -6.35 26.93 -13.25
C SER A 120 -7.61 27.80 -13.23
N ASN A 121 -8.30 27.90 -14.37
CA ASN A 121 -9.61 28.55 -14.45
C ASN A 121 -10.73 27.71 -13.81
N TYR A 122 -10.43 26.46 -13.44
CA TYR A 122 -11.33 25.56 -12.73
C TYR A 122 -11.20 25.76 -11.22
N LEU A 123 -12.32 25.53 -10.53
CA LEU A 123 -12.39 25.55 -9.07
C LEU A 123 -11.44 24.53 -8.46
N ASP A 124 -10.89 24.86 -7.30
CA ASP A 124 -10.07 23.96 -6.51
C ASP A 124 -10.94 22.84 -5.92
N CYS A 125 -10.76 21.62 -6.41
CA CYS A 125 -11.52 20.44 -6.02
C CYS A 125 -11.01 19.75 -4.74
N ARG A 126 -10.11 20.36 -3.96
CA ARG A 126 -9.56 19.73 -2.73
C ARG A 126 -10.60 19.40 -1.66
N PHE A 127 -11.77 20.01 -1.72
CA PHE A 127 -12.91 19.65 -0.86
C PHE A 127 -13.56 18.31 -1.24
N LEU A 128 -13.38 17.84 -2.48
CA LEU A 128 -13.81 16.51 -2.92
C LEU A 128 -12.83 15.48 -2.36
N ARG A 129 -13.21 14.87 -1.24
CA ARG A 129 -12.50 13.72 -0.69
C ARG A 129 -12.74 12.52 -1.61
N PRO A 130 -11.73 11.69 -1.90
CA PRO A 130 -11.96 10.44 -2.62
C PRO A 130 -13.04 9.66 -1.87
N THR A 131 -14.19 9.47 -2.53
CA THR A 131 -15.36 8.75 -2.00
C THR A 131 -15.04 7.26 -1.94
N SER A 132 -14.12 6.89 -1.06
CA SER A 132 -13.63 5.53 -0.91
C SER A 132 -13.78 5.08 0.55
N ASN A 133 -15.02 5.11 1.04
CA ASN A 133 -15.41 4.30 2.20
C ASN A 133 -15.33 2.78 1.86
N MET A 134 -15.12 2.41 0.58
CA MET A 134 -14.94 1.01 0.14
C MET A 134 -13.47 0.54 0.12
N CYS A 135 -12.48 1.36 -0.26
CA CYS A 135 -11.08 0.94 -0.13
C CYS A 135 -10.63 0.92 1.34
N GLU A 136 -11.12 1.82 2.20
CA GLU A 136 -10.90 1.69 3.65
C GLU A 136 -11.43 0.36 4.20
N ARG A 137 -12.60 -0.10 3.72
CA ARG A 137 -13.15 -1.42 4.08
C ARG A 137 -12.32 -2.58 3.51
N LEU A 138 -11.79 -2.45 2.29
CA LEU A 138 -10.94 -3.47 1.66
C LEU A 138 -9.59 -3.60 2.39
N PHE A 139 -8.98 -2.48 2.78
CA PHE A 139 -7.68 -2.47 3.47
C PHE A 139 -7.78 -2.66 4.98
N SER A 140 -8.93 -2.37 5.60
CA SER A 140 -9.24 -2.81 6.97
C SER A 140 -9.19 -4.34 7.09
N MET A 141 -9.68 -5.08 6.08
CA MET A 141 -9.52 -6.55 6.03
C MET A 141 -8.05 -6.98 5.95
N THR A 142 -7.20 -6.23 5.25
CA THR A 142 -5.75 -6.50 5.18
C THR A 142 -5.05 -6.19 6.51
N LYS A 143 -5.54 -5.19 7.26
CA LYS A 143 -5.09 -4.90 8.64
C LYS A 143 -5.35 -6.10 9.57
N TRP A 144 -6.48 -6.81 9.42
CA TRP A 144 -6.74 -8.06 10.16
C TRP A 144 -5.73 -9.17 9.84
N ALA A 145 -5.19 -9.22 8.62
CA ALA A 145 -4.13 -10.18 8.28
C ALA A 145 -2.81 -9.90 9.01
N MET A 146 -2.59 -8.65 9.46
CA MET A 146 -1.39 -8.21 10.21
C MET A 146 -1.59 -8.08 11.72
N THR A 147 -2.82 -8.10 12.23
CA THR A 147 -3.09 -7.92 13.66
C THR A 147 -2.78 -9.21 14.44
N ASP A 148 -2.54 -9.11 15.76
CA ASP A 148 -2.10 -10.15 16.71
C ASP A 148 -2.75 -11.55 16.60
N ARG A 149 -3.89 -11.68 15.91
CA ARG A 149 -4.48 -12.99 15.55
C ARG A 149 -3.53 -13.90 14.75
N ARG A 150 -2.50 -13.39 14.05
CA ARG A 150 -1.43 -14.23 13.48
C ARG A 150 -0.31 -14.59 14.46
N ARG A 151 -0.06 -13.77 15.51
CA ARG A 151 0.84 -14.17 16.61
C ARG A 151 0.27 -15.36 17.37
N SER A 152 -1.06 -15.47 17.46
CA SER A 152 -1.77 -16.67 17.95
C SER A 152 -1.57 -17.93 17.12
N VAL A 153 -1.00 -17.84 15.90
CA VAL A 153 -0.76 -18.97 15.00
C VAL A 153 0.74 -19.29 14.91
N LEU A 154 1.59 -18.58 15.67
CA LEU A 154 2.96 -19.02 15.92
C LEU A 154 2.91 -20.36 16.63
N ARG A 155 3.81 -21.27 16.26
CA ARG A 155 3.89 -22.63 16.84
C ARG A 155 3.93 -22.63 18.38
N SER A 156 4.45 -21.57 18.99
CA SER A 156 4.49 -21.36 20.44
C SER A 156 3.12 -21.22 21.12
N ASN A 157 2.05 -21.02 20.36
CA ASN A 157 0.71 -20.74 20.88
C ASN A 157 -0.28 -21.91 20.63
N PHE A 158 0.21 -23.05 20.12
CA PHE A 158 -0.55 -24.29 19.87
C PHE A 158 -0.22 -25.42 20.86
N GLU A 159 0.35 -25.08 22.02
CA GLU A 159 0.55 -26.05 23.09
C GLU A 159 -0.71 -26.05 23.98
N GLU A 160 -1.50 -27.14 23.89
CA GLU A 160 -2.40 -27.61 24.95
C GLU A 160 -1.60 -28.28 26.07
#